data_AF-A0A8S8XV70-F1
#
_entry.id   AF-A0A8S8XV70-F1
#
_cell.length_a   1.000
_cell.length_b   1.000
_cell.length_c   1.000
_cell.angle_alpha   90.00
_cell.angle_beta   90.00
_cell.angle_gamma   90.00
#
_symmetry.space_group_name_H-M   'P 1'
#
loop_
_entity.id
_entity.type
_entity.pdbx_description
1 polymer ?
#
loop_
_entity_poly.entity_id
_entity_poly.type
_entity_poly.pdbx_seq_one_letter_code
_entity_poly.pdbx_strand_id
1 'polypeptide(L)'
;MRKHGTRAALILATMFVLSTTLLAVPINAEEAEGRATGNEEIIVSITQDYYDRGSDITVTFTSINLDTNTEYSIDWELCYVGGEGCYLYAMV
;
A
#
# COMPACT_ATOMS: atom_id res chain seq x y z
N MET A 1 -10.47 -8.06 -67.43
CA MET A 1 -10.39 -8.37 -65.97
C MET A 1 -8.95 -8.15 -65.49
N ARG A 2 -8.74 -7.67 -64.25
CA ARG A 2 -7.50 -7.17 -63.58
C ARG A 2 -7.14 -5.70 -63.91
N LYS A 3 -6.79 -4.81 -62.95
CA LYS A 3 -6.57 -4.94 -61.49
C LYS A 3 -6.59 -3.53 -60.82
N HIS A 4 -7.74 -2.85 -60.75
CA HIS A 4 -7.81 -1.56 -60.02
C HIS A 4 -8.00 -1.71 -58.48
N GLY A 5 -8.34 -2.92 -58.01
CA GLY A 5 -8.61 -3.17 -56.57
C GLY A 5 -7.37 -3.28 -55.67
N THR A 6 -6.15 -3.38 -56.21
CA THR A 6 -4.96 -3.66 -55.39
C THR A 6 -4.40 -2.41 -54.70
N ARG A 7 -4.60 -1.21 -55.26
CA ARG A 7 -4.13 0.06 -54.66
C ARG A 7 -5.04 0.56 -53.55
N ALA A 8 -6.36 0.49 -53.74
CA ALA A 8 -7.34 0.86 -52.71
C ALA A 8 -7.31 -0.12 -51.51
N ALA A 9 -7.14 -1.41 -51.76
CA ALA A 9 -6.98 -2.42 -50.70
C ALA A 9 -5.70 -2.22 -49.88
N LEU A 10 -4.60 -1.76 -50.50
CA LEU A 10 -3.35 -1.47 -49.79
C LEU A 10 -3.49 -0.25 -48.87
N ILE A 11 -4.18 0.80 -49.32
CA ILE A 11 -4.42 2.03 -48.54
C ILE A 11 -5.34 1.74 -47.33
N LEU A 12 -6.40 0.94 -47.54
CA LEU A 12 -7.29 0.51 -46.46
C LEU A 12 -6.56 -0.40 -45.44
N ALA A 13 -5.70 -1.29 -45.92
CA ALA A 13 -4.89 -2.15 -45.06
C ALA A 13 -3.87 -1.33 -44.24
N THR A 14 -3.26 -0.29 -44.82
CA THR A 14 -2.35 0.60 -44.06
C THR A 14 -3.07 1.45 -43.01
N MET A 15 -4.30 1.91 -43.28
CA MET A 15 -5.09 2.62 -42.25
C MET A 15 -5.51 1.70 -41.10
N PHE A 16 -5.81 0.43 -41.38
CA PHE A 16 -6.17 -0.55 -40.36
C PHE A 16 -4.98 -0.93 -39.45
N VAL A 17 -3.76 -0.99 -40.01
CA VAL A 17 -2.53 -1.29 -39.26
C VAL A 17 -2.04 -0.09 -38.43
N LEU A 18 -2.34 1.15 -38.84
CA LEU A 18 -1.94 2.35 -38.09
C LEU A 18 -2.81 2.61 -36.84
N SER A 19 -3.98 1.98 -36.73
CA SER A 19 -4.92 2.21 -35.63
C SER A 19 -4.61 1.40 -34.36
N THR A 20 -3.61 0.52 -34.37
CA THR A 20 -3.26 -0.36 -33.23
C THR A 20 -2.10 0.14 -32.38
N THR A 21 -1.56 1.34 -32.63
CA THR A 21 -0.66 1.97 -31.66
C THR A 21 -1.49 2.47 -30.47
N LEU A 22 -1.77 1.56 -29.54
CA LEU A 22 -2.08 1.93 -28.16
C LEU A 22 -0.93 2.79 -27.68
N LEU A 23 -1.21 4.09 -27.50
CA LEU A 23 -0.36 4.95 -26.70
C LEU A 23 -0.35 4.34 -25.30
N ALA A 24 0.72 3.61 -24.97
CA ALA A 24 1.06 3.37 -23.57
C ALA A 24 1.43 4.73 -23.00
N VAL A 25 0.41 5.46 -22.53
CA VAL A 25 0.62 6.61 -21.67
C VAL A 25 1.32 6.03 -20.45
N PRO A 26 2.52 6.50 -20.07
CA PRO A 26 3.03 6.19 -18.76
C PRO A 26 1.99 6.75 -17.79
N ILE A 27 1.25 5.84 -17.16
CA ILE A 27 0.55 6.19 -15.94
C ILE A 27 1.72 6.56 -15.03
N ASN A 28 1.93 7.85 -14.79
CA ASN A 28 2.57 8.24 -13.55
C ASN A 28 1.63 7.65 -12.50
N ALA A 29 1.97 6.45 -12.01
CA ALA A 29 1.50 6.01 -10.72
C ALA A 29 2.04 7.11 -9.81
N GLU A 30 1.19 8.09 -9.52
CA GLU A 30 1.42 8.89 -8.36
C GLU A 30 1.38 7.87 -7.24
N GLU A 31 2.55 7.60 -6.69
CA GLU A 31 2.70 6.81 -5.49
C GLU A 31 1.77 7.50 -4.50
N ALA A 32 0.61 6.89 -4.28
CA ALA A 32 -0.36 7.37 -3.31
C ALA A 32 0.25 7.09 -1.94
N GLU A 33 1.28 7.85 -1.58
CA GLU A 33 1.90 7.77 -0.28
C GLU A 33 0.80 8.00 0.76
N GLY A 34 0.61 7.00 1.62
CA GLY A 34 -0.27 7.11 2.78
C GLY A 34 -1.76 7.27 2.46
N ARG A 35 -2.31 6.46 1.54
CA ARG A 35 -3.77 6.35 1.45
C ARG A 35 -4.31 5.64 2.71
N ALA A 36 -4.96 6.41 3.58
CA ALA A 36 -5.87 5.88 4.59
C ALA A 36 -7.31 6.00 4.06
N THR A 37 -8.02 4.89 4.02
CA THR A 37 -9.43 4.83 3.62
C THR A 37 -10.37 5.38 4.69
N GLY A 38 -9.88 5.50 5.93
CA GLY A 38 -10.66 5.90 7.10
C GLY A 38 -11.44 4.74 7.72
N ASN A 39 -11.26 3.53 7.18
CA ASN A 39 -11.92 2.31 7.64
C ASN A 39 -10.94 1.33 8.32
N GLU A 40 -9.64 1.62 8.25
CA GLU A 40 -8.58 0.85 8.90
C GLU A 40 -8.72 0.94 10.43
N GLU A 41 -8.50 -0.17 11.12
CA GLU A 41 -8.52 -0.22 12.58
C GLU A 41 -7.37 -1.09 13.10
N ILE A 42 -6.76 -0.64 14.21
CA ILE A 42 -5.76 -1.39 14.96
C ILE A 42 -6.30 -1.61 16.37
N ILE A 43 -6.41 -2.88 16.75
CA ILE A 43 -6.79 -3.31 18.09
C ILE A 43 -5.53 -3.83 18.78
N VAL A 44 -5.21 -3.25 19.93
CA VAL A 44 -4.05 -3.65 20.75
C VAL A 44 -4.56 -4.33 22.00
N SER A 45 -4.04 -5.52 22.29
CA SER A 45 -4.31 -6.22 23.54
C SER A 45 -3.02 -6.62 24.24
N ILE A 46 -3.03 -6.47 25.56
CA ILE A 46 -1.96 -6.83 26.46
C ILE A 46 -2.57 -7.76 27.50
N THR A 47 -1.84 -8.82 27.87
CA THR A 47 -2.40 -9.88 28.73
C THR A 47 -2.69 -9.39 30.15
N GLN A 48 -1.85 -8.51 30.69
CA GLN A 48 -1.95 -7.95 32.04
C GLN A 48 -1.47 -6.49 32.07
N ASP A 49 -1.85 -5.76 33.11
CA ASP A 49 -1.44 -4.37 33.39
C ASP A 49 -0.21 -4.29 34.32
N TYR A 50 0.26 -5.43 34.83
CA TYR A 50 1.46 -5.57 35.65
C TYR A 50 2.28 -6.79 35.23
N TYR A 51 3.61 -6.65 35.23
CA TYR A 51 4.57 -7.73 34.99
C TYR A 51 5.75 -7.59 35.95
N ASP A 52 6.20 -8.72 36.49
CA ASP A 52 7.43 -8.74 37.28
C ASP A 52 8.65 -8.47 36.37
N ARG A 53 9.66 -7.80 36.92
CA ARG A 53 10.90 -7.52 36.19
C ARG A 53 11.54 -8.82 35.69
N GLY A 54 11.87 -8.85 34.40
CA GLY A 54 12.46 -10.01 33.74
C GLY A 54 11.44 -11.03 33.22
N SER A 55 10.14 -10.76 33.36
CA SER A 55 9.08 -11.55 32.73
C SER A 55 8.90 -11.18 31.26
N ASP A 56 8.39 -12.12 30.48
CA ASP A 56 7.99 -11.88 29.11
C ASP A 56 6.64 -11.14 29.08
N ILE A 57 6.53 -10.16 28.19
CA ILE A 57 5.30 -9.42 27.91
C ILE A 57 4.80 -9.85 26.54
N THR A 58 3.54 -10.32 26.47
CA THR A 58 2.89 -10.60 25.18
C THR A 58 1.99 -9.43 24.80
N VAL A 59 2.30 -8.80 23.67
CA VAL A 59 1.48 -7.75 23.06
C VAL A 59 0.94 -8.28 21.74
N THR A 60 -0.38 -8.24 21.56
CA THR A 60 -1.03 -8.69 20.33
C THR A 60 -1.63 -7.50 19.60
N PHE A 61 -1.18 -7.31 18.36
CA PHE A 61 -1.72 -6.33 17.42
C PHE A 61 -2.62 -7.05 16.42
N THR A 62 -3.86 -6.59 16.30
CA THR A 62 -4.79 -7.05 15.25
C THR A 62 -5.14 -5.85 14.37
N SER A 63 -4.76 -5.92 13.10
CA SER A 63 -5.06 -4.89 12.11
C SER A 63 -6.15 -5.39 11.17
N ILE A 64 -7.19 -4.59 10.96
CA ILE A 64 -8.33 -4.94 10.11
C ILE A 64 -8.61 -3.82 9.10
N ASN A 65 -9.17 -4.22 7.95
CA ASN A 65 -9.55 -3.32 6.85
C ASN A 65 -8.40 -2.46 6.29
N LEU A 66 -7.15 -2.94 6.35
CA LEU A 66 -6.01 -2.25 5.74
C LEU A 66 -6.21 -2.08 4.23
N ASP A 67 -5.86 -0.91 3.68
CA ASP A 67 -5.83 -0.71 2.23
C ASP A 67 -4.75 -1.61 1.61
N THR A 68 -5.12 -2.44 0.65
CA THR A 68 -4.20 -3.36 -0.02
C THR A 68 -3.16 -2.65 -0.87
N ASN A 69 -3.35 -1.36 -1.15
CA ASN A 69 -2.42 -0.54 -1.94
C ASN A 69 -1.50 0.32 -1.06
N THR A 70 -1.59 0.20 0.26
CA THR A 70 -0.80 0.98 1.22
C THR A 70 0.13 0.05 1.99
N GLU A 71 1.39 0.47 2.11
CA GLU A 71 2.36 -0.18 2.98
C GLU A 71 2.22 0.37 4.41
N TYR A 72 2.28 -0.53 5.40
CA TYR A 72 2.14 -0.17 6.81
C TYR A 72 3.32 -0.74 7.62
N SER A 73 3.83 0.06 8.56
CA SER A 73 4.75 -0.38 9.61
C SER A 73 4.05 -0.35 10.97
N ILE A 74 4.46 -1.26 11.86
CA ILE A 74 4.09 -1.21 13.29
C ILE A 74 5.37 -0.97 14.07
N ASP A 75 5.46 0.23 14.65
CA ASP A 75 6.47 0.59 15.63
C ASP A 75 5.83 0.55 17.01
N TRP A 76 6.44 -0.19 17.94
CA TRP A 76 5.97 -0.29 19.32
C TRP A 76 7.12 -0.09 20.29
N GLU A 77 6.82 0.53 21.42
CA GLU A 77 7.80 0.80 22.46
C GLU A 77 7.17 0.70 23.84
N LEU A 78 7.93 0.16 24.79
CA LEU A 78 7.54 0.13 26.20
C LEU A 78 8.05 1.40 26.88
N CYS A 79 7.14 2.16 27.49
CA CYS A 79 7.51 3.30 28.33
C CYS A 79 7.28 3.00 29.81
N TYR A 80 8.04 3.69 30.66
CA TYR A 80 7.69 3.78 32.08
C TYR A 80 6.83 5.01 32.32
N VAL A 81 5.83 4.87 33.18
CA VAL A 81 4.97 5.99 33.59
C VAL A 81 5.62 6.71 34.77
N GLY A 82 5.85 8.02 34.63
CA GLY A 82 6.31 8.88 35.72
C GLY A 82 5.48 10.16 35.78
N GLY A 83 4.74 10.40 36.86
CA GLY A 83 3.80 11.53 36.91
C GLY A 83 2.71 11.40 35.84
N GLU A 84 2.55 12.43 34.98
CA GLU A 84 1.58 12.43 33.87
C GLU A 84 2.17 11.97 32.51
N GLY A 85 3.43 11.53 32.48
CA GLY A 85 4.15 11.23 31.24
C GLY A 85 4.52 9.75 31.05
N CYS A 86 4.60 9.34 29.78
CA CYS A 86 5.15 8.08 29.30
C CYS A 86 6.57 8.37 28.79
N TYR A 87 7.59 7.91 29.52
CA TYR A 87 8.99 8.13 29.18
C TYR A 87 9.60 6.86 28.62
N LEU A 88 10.20 6.99 27.45
CA LEU A 88 10.88 5.90 26.77
C LEU A 88 12.06 5.42 27.60
N TYR A 89 12.26 4.10 27.68
CA TYR A 89 13.52 3.57 28.19
C TYR A 89 14.59 3.92 27.16
N ALA A 90 15.39 4.96 27.42
CA ALA A 90 16.56 5.26 26.60
C ALA A 90 17.44 4.00 26.57
N MET A 91 17.57 3.41 25.39
CA MET A 91 18.43 2.25 25.15
C MET A 91 19.87 2.68 25.46
N VAL A 92 20.42 2.19 26.57
CA VAL A 92 21.80 2.45 27.01
C VAL A 92 22.75 1.49 26.32
#